data_AF-A0A7R8VH18-F1
#
_entry.id   AF-A0A7R8VH18-F1
#
_cell.length_a   1.000
_cell.length_b   1.000
_cell.length_c   1.000
_cell.angle_alpha   90.00
_cell.angle_beta   90.00
_cell.angle_gamma   90.00
#
_symmetry.space_group_name_H-M   'P 1'
#
loop_
_entity.id
_entity.type
_entity.pdbx_description
1 polymer ?
#
loop_
_entity_poly.entity_id
_entity_poly.type
_entity_poly.pdbx_seq_one_letter_code
_entity_poly.pdbx_strand_id
1 'polypeptide(L)'
;MLPIYIRLIFNRSVKRFQNPFRINVIHYNSLLKGSFVCLSTMPKPKLYITRPDVPEEGIAMLQDKFEIKMWPGKSPVPREELIKQVKGVDALFCYLTDKIDEQVLESAGPSLKVIGTMSVGYDHINVSQLKKKGIKLGITPDVLTDAVAELSVGLLLATSRRLFEAHQEILKAGSEPLSSSQFNVDSSVVCMTIRDRAGTGQRGQVGLQNSTVGVVGLGRIGQEIVKRLKPFKVTRFLYCGRSDKTEAREIGVSRVSLDELLAHSDFVIVTCALTPDTKEMFNDSLFEKMKSSAIFINVSRGGVVDQFALQRALESKRILAAGLDVMTPEPLPPKHPLLQLSNCVILPHIGSATIQARKDMALLTVKNIIAGVSGTPMPAPLC
;
A
#
# COMPACT_ATOMS: atom_id res chain seq x y z
N MET A 1 -18.93 3.11 60.73
CA MET A 1 -18.31 2.42 61.87
C MET A 1 -16.83 2.25 61.58
N LEU A 2 -15.99 2.74 62.50
CA LEU A 2 -14.53 2.68 62.54
C LEU A 2 -14.02 1.22 62.75
N PRO A 3 -12.70 0.94 62.73
CA PRO A 3 -12.07 -0.29 62.23
C PRO A 3 -11.47 -1.14 63.38
N ILE A 4 -10.85 -2.28 63.06
CA ILE A 4 -10.06 -3.05 64.02
C ILE A 4 -8.61 -3.21 63.53
N TYR A 5 -7.72 -2.60 64.32
CA TYR A 5 -6.28 -2.78 64.40
C TYR A 5 -5.94 -4.17 64.94
N ILE A 6 -4.86 -4.80 64.44
CA ILE A 6 -4.01 -5.68 65.25
C ILE A 6 -2.53 -5.35 64.98
N ARG A 7 -1.83 -5.03 66.07
CA ARG A 7 -0.39 -4.80 66.22
C ARG A 7 0.11 -5.85 67.25
N LEU A 8 1.41 -6.15 67.25
CA LEU A 8 2.26 -6.92 68.20
C LEU A 8 2.88 -8.19 67.53
N ILE A 9 4.16 -8.57 67.65
CA ILE A 9 5.23 -8.34 68.66
C ILE A 9 6.64 -8.61 68.07
N PHE A 10 7.63 -7.96 68.68
CA PHE A 10 9.10 -8.14 68.71
C PHE A 10 9.71 -9.52 68.36
N ASN A 11 10.90 -9.54 67.70
CA ASN A 11 12.15 -9.92 68.39
C ASN A 11 13.48 -9.55 67.68
N ARG A 12 14.45 -9.25 68.55
CA ARG A 12 15.88 -8.89 68.45
C ARG A 12 16.75 -9.57 67.37
N SER A 13 17.73 -8.82 66.85
CA SER A 13 19.16 -9.06 67.15
C SER A 13 20.08 -7.93 66.67
N VAL A 14 20.89 -7.43 67.61
CA VAL A 14 21.97 -6.45 67.46
C VAL A 14 23.30 -7.21 67.40
N LYS A 15 24.20 -6.84 66.48
CA LYS A 15 25.65 -7.07 66.68
C LYS A 15 26.40 -5.76 66.46
N ARG A 16 27.00 -5.28 67.57
CA ARG A 16 27.99 -4.21 67.67
C ARG A 16 29.35 -4.75 67.21
N PHE A 17 30.11 -3.93 66.49
CA PHE A 17 31.57 -3.93 66.54
C PHE A 17 32.04 -2.53 66.94
N GLN A 18 32.93 -2.48 67.94
CA GLN A 18 33.59 -1.28 68.46
C GLN A 18 34.97 -1.13 67.82
N ASN A 19 35.37 0.09 67.45
CA ASN A 19 36.63 0.67 67.94
C ASN A 19 36.69 2.20 67.71
N PRO A 20 37.42 2.96 68.56
CA PRO A 20 37.35 4.41 68.66
C PRO A 20 38.54 5.13 68.01
N PHE A 21 38.30 6.19 67.26
CA PHE A 21 39.32 7.23 67.02
C PHE A 21 38.64 8.61 66.96
N ARG A 22 38.99 9.46 67.93
CA ARG A 22 38.78 10.91 67.91
C ARG A 22 39.88 11.53 67.06
N ILE A 23 39.54 12.25 65.99
CA ILE A 23 40.39 13.33 65.45
C ILE A 23 39.53 14.50 64.96
N ASN A 24 39.86 15.65 65.54
CA ASN A 24 39.61 17.07 65.23
C ASN A 24 38.62 17.51 64.15
N VAL A 25 37.74 18.41 64.59
CA VAL A 25 36.99 19.39 63.81
C VAL A 25 37.96 20.26 63.00
N ILE A 26 37.84 20.24 61.68
CA ILE A 26 38.35 21.29 60.80
C ILE A 26 37.18 21.79 59.95
N HIS A 27 36.90 23.08 60.08
CA HIS A 27 35.96 23.84 59.25
C HIS A 27 36.37 23.76 57.77
N TYR A 28 35.43 23.33 56.92
CA TYR A 28 35.39 23.74 55.51
C TYR A 28 33.98 24.20 55.16
N ASN A 29 33.78 25.50 55.30
CA ASN A 29 32.69 26.24 54.67
C ASN A 29 33.16 26.60 53.25
N SER A 30 32.70 25.90 52.22
CA SER A 30 32.83 26.37 50.84
C SER A 30 32.04 25.49 49.86
N LEU A 31 31.15 26.14 49.10
CA LEU A 31 30.59 25.69 47.81
C LEU A 31 29.50 24.61 47.81
N LEU A 32 28.29 25.00 48.22
CA LEU A 32 27.06 24.48 47.59
C LEU A 32 26.17 25.65 47.16
N LYS A 33 26.59 26.36 46.11
CA LYS A 33 25.63 27.07 45.24
C LYS A 33 25.06 26.02 44.30
N GLY A 34 23.98 25.37 44.74
CA GLY A 34 23.17 24.52 43.88
C GLY A 34 22.50 25.37 42.82
N SER A 35 23.09 25.44 41.63
CA SER A 35 22.42 25.90 40.43
C SER A 35 21.28 24.94 40.14
N PHE A 36 20.04 25.37 40.37
CA PHE A 36 18.88 24.75 39.75
C PHE A 36 19.05 24.86 38.24
N VAL A 37 19.58 23.82 37.60
CA VAL A 37 19.51 23.66 36.16
C VAL A 37 18.03 23.46 35.84
N CYS A 38 17.39 24.54 35.37
CA CYS A 38 16.10 24.46 34.72
C CYS A 38 16.30 23.55 33.51
N LEU A 39 15.96 22.26 33.63
CA LEU A 39 15.78 21.37 32.49
C LEU A 39 14.60 21.94 31.70
N SER A 40 14.89 22.89 30.80
CA SER A 40 13.95 23.29 29.78
C SER A 40 13.71 22.04 28.93
N THR A 41 12.58 21.37 29.17
CA THR A 41 12.11 20.32 28.29
C THR A 41 11.94 20.99 26.93
N MET A 42 12.80 20.63 25.96
CA MET A 42 12.65 21.13 24.60
C MET A 42 11.20 20.88 24.15
N PRO A 43 10.53 21.87 23.54
CA PRO A 43 9.17 21.69 23.08
C PRO A 43 9.11 20.50 22.12
N LYS A 44 8.12 19.61 22.33
CA LYS A 44 7.94 18.43 21.48
C LYS A 44 7.68 18.88 20.03
N PRO A 45 8.30 18.23 19.02
CA PRO A 45 8.00 18.51 17.63
C PRO A 45 6.51 18.27 17.33
N LYS A 46 5.94 19.09 16.45
CA LYS A 46 4.53 18.99 16.05
C LYS A 46 4.36 18.01 14.90
N LEU A 47 3.49 17.04 15.07
CA LEU A 47 3.14 16.04 14.05
C LEU A 47 1.67 16.18 13.68
N TYR A 48 1.40 16.31 12.38
CA TYR A 48 0.04 16.15 11.85
C TYR A 48 -0.14 14.79 11.20
N ILE A 49 -1.22 14.10 11.56
CA ILE A 49 -1.64 12.81 11.00
C ILE A 49 -2.95 13.01 10.24
N THR A 50 -2.95 12.70 8.93
CA THR A 50 -4.09 12.99 8.03
C THR A 50 -5.26 12.02 8.16
N ARG A 51 -5.13 10.96 8.96
CA ARG A 51 -6.13 9.91 9.13
C ARG A 51 -6.16 9.37 10.57
N PRO A 52 -7.33 8.92 11.06
CA PRO A 52 -7.44 8.29 12.37
C PRO A 52 -7.18 6.78 12.39
N ASP A 53 -7.09 6.11 11.23
CA ASP A 53 -6.95 4.65 11.12
C ASP A 53 -5.49 4.17 11.06
N VAL A 54 -4.59 4.92 11.70
CA VAL A 54 -3.22 4.44 11.93
C VAL A 54 -3.27 3.31 12.97
N PRO A 55 -2.66 2.14 12.70
CA PRO A 55 -2.51 1.07 13.69
C PRO A 55 -1.93 1.58 15.02
N GLU A 56 -2.48 1.06 16.13
CA GLU A 56 -2.18 1.50 17.49
C GLU A 56 -0.68 1.41 17.81
N GLU A 57 0.00 0.39 17.31
CA GLU A 57 1.44 0.21 17.52
C GLU A 57 2.27 1.37 16.96
N GLY A 58 1.82 1.98 15.85
CA GLY A 58 2.45 3.17 15.30
C GLY A 58 2.19 4.41 16.16
N ILE A 59 0.95 4.59 16.62
CA ILE A 59 0.57 5.74 17.47
C ILE A 59 1.29 5.70 18.82
N ALA A 60 1.39 4.53 19.45
CA ALA A 60 2.07 4.35 20.73
C ALA A 60 3.54 4.83 20.68
N MET A 61 4.23 4.66 19.55
CA MET A 61 5.61 5.12 19.37
C MET A 61 5.75 6.66 19.30
N LEU A 62 4.66 7.38 19.02
CA LEU A 62 4.64 8.83 18.80
C LEU A 62 4.25 9.64 20.05
N GLN A 63 3.41 9.10 20.94
CA GLN A 63 2.76 9.83 22.04
C GLN A 63 3.73 10.60 22.95
N ASP A 64 4.87 10.00 23.30
CA ASP A 64 5.86 10.64 24.18
C ASP A 64 6.83 11.58 23.44
N LYS A 65 6.88 11.50 22.11
CA LYS A 65 7.88 12.19 21.28
C LYS A 65 7.33 13.42 20.55
N PHE A 66 6.03 13.49 20.30
CA PHE A 66 5.41 14.53 19.48
C PHE A 66 4.23 15.21 20.18
N GLU A 67 3.98 16.46 19.83
CA GLU A 67 2.67 17.08 19.95
C GLU A 67 1.84 16.65 18.74
N ILE A 68 0.90 15.71 18.92
CA ILE A 68 0.15 15.10 17.81
C ILE A 68 -1.16 15.83 17.58
N LYS A 69 -1.39 16.25 16.35
CA LYS A 69 -2.71 16.62 15.81
C LYS A 69 -3.14 15.57 14.81
N MET A 70 -4.39 15.14 14.90
CA MET A 70 -4.91 14.09 14.03
C MET A 70 -6.26 14.49 13.46
N TRP A 71 -6.46 14.22 12.17
CA TRP A 71 -7.76 14.35 11.52
C TRP A 71 -8.75 13.33 12.11
N PRO A 72 -9.92 13.75 12.63
CA PRO A 72 -10.89 12.84 13.25
C PRO A 72 -11.82 12.15 12.24
N GLY A 73 -11.84 12.59 10.97
CA GLY A 73 -12.77 12.08 9.97
C GLY A 73 -12.39 10.70 9.43
N LYS A 74 -13.41 9.89 9.09
CA LYS A 74 -13.22 8.55 8.50
C LYS A 74 -12.74 8.57 7.04
N SER A 75 -12.98 9.69 6.36
CA SER A 75 -12.55 9.95 4.97
C SER A 75 -11.25 10.72 4.93
N PRO A 76 -10.53 10.75 3.78
CA PRO A 76 -9.37 11.60 3.59
C PRO A 76 -9.65 13.04 4.03
N VAL A 77 -8.64 13.70 4.60
CA VAL A 77 -8.76 15.09 5.06
C VAL A 77 -9.14 16.00 3.88
N PRO A 78 -10.18 16.84 3.99
CA PRO A 78 -10.53 17.80 2.95
C PRO A 78 -9.36 18.74 2.67
N ARG A 79 -9.22 19.15 1.41
CA ARG A 79 -8.06 19.93 0.95
C ARG A 79 -7.83 21.22 1.75
N GLU A 80 -8.89 21.98 2.02
CA GLU A 80 -8.82 23.23 2.78
C GLU A 80 -8.38 23.00 4.22
N GLU A 81 -8.86 21.92 4.84
CA GLU A 81 -8.50 21.55 6.20
C GLU A 81 -7.05 21.04 6.27
N LEU A 82 -6.60 20.28 5.27
CA LEU A 82 -5.18 19.88 5.16
C LEU A 82 -4.27 21.11 5.14
N ILE A 83 -4.55 22.09 4.28
CA ILE A 83 -3.80 23.35 4.17
C ILE A 83 -3.76 24.11 5.50
N LYS A 84 -4.87 24.10 6.24
CA LYS A 84 -4.97 24.77 7.55
C LYS A 84 -4.16 24.04 8.62
N GLN A 85 -4.24 22.71 8.68
CA GLN A 85 -3.67 21.91 9.77
C GLN A 85 -2.16 21.69 9.61
N VAL A 86 -1.61 21.72 8.39
CA VAL A 86 -0.16 21.57 8.18
C VAL A 86 0.65 22.78 8.63
N LYS A 87 0.03 23.93 8.87
CA LYS A 87 0.74 25.18 9.22
C LYS A 87 1.58 25.02 10.48
N GLY A 88 2.91 25.18 10.35
CA GLY A 88 3.82 25.19 11.48
C GLY A 88 4.09 23.81 12.10
N VAL A 89 3.81 22.72 11.38
CA VAL A 89 4.16 21.35 11.83
C VAL A 89 5.64 21.06 11.54
N ASP A 90 6.27 20.22 12.36
CA ASP A 90 7.63 19.72 12.14
C ASP A 90 7.62 18.46 11.25
N ALA A 91 6.54 17.68 11.33
CA ALA A 91 6.38 16.43 10.60
C ALA A 91 4.94 16.22 10.10
N LEU A 92 4.82 15.49 9.00
CA LEU A 92 3.55 15.08 8.41
C LEU A 92 3.51 13.56 8.24
N PHE A 93 2.51 12.89 8.80
CA PHE A 93 2.13 11.52 8.47
C PHE A 93 0.95 11.59 7.50
N CYS A 94 1.16 11.14 6.25
CA CYS A 94 0.12 11.12 5.23
C CYS A 94 -0.08 9.75 4.57
N TYR A 95 -1.15 9.65 3.78
CA TYR A 95 -1.54 8.46 3.03
C TYR A 95 -1.54 8.78 1.53
N LEU A 96 -1.63 7.73 0.71
CA LEU A 96 -1.65 7.87 -0.76
C LEU A 96 -2.80 8.76 -1.29
N THR A 97 -3.88 8.91 -0.53
CA THR A 97 -5.03 9.74 -0.89
C THR A 97 -4.78 11.24 -0.69
N ASP A 98 -3.73 11.61 0.04
CA ASP A 98 -3.43 13.00 0.36
C ASP A 98 -2.52 13.62 -0.70
N LYS A 99 -3.04 14.51 -1.54
CA LYS A 99 -2.20 15.22 -2.52
C LYS A 99 -1.32 16.26 -1.83
N ILE A 100 -0.01 15.96 -1.71
CA ILE A 100 1.00 16.84 -1.13
C ILE A 100 1.76 17.57 -2.24
N ASP A 101 1.15 18.63 -2.73
CA ASP A 101 1.71 19.50 -3.78
C ASP A 101 2.33 20.78 -3.17
N GLU A 102 2.73 21.70 -4.04
CA GLU A 102 3.43 22.94 -3.68
C GLU A 102 2.64 23.79 -2.68
N GLN A 103 1.33 23.93 -2.86
CA GLN A 103 0.49 24.73 -1.96
C GLN A 103 0.47 24.15 -0.52
N VAL A 104 0.44 22.82 -0.36
CA VAL A 104 0.53 22.19 0.97
C VAL A 104 1.89 22.43 1.60
N LEU A 105 2.96 22.29 0.82
CA LEU A 105 4.34 22.50 1.30
C LEU A 105 4.61 23.96 1.68
N GLU A 106 4.08 24.91 0.92
CA GLU A 106 4.12 26.34 1.25
C GLU A 106 3.35 26.66 2.51
N SER A 107 2.15 26.08 2.64
CA SER A 107 1.29 26.28 3.82
C SER A 107 1.94 25.69 5.07
N ALA A 108 2.63 24.56 4.97
CA ALA A 108 3.33 23.95 6.09
C ALA A 108 4.41 24.89 6.67
N GLY A 109 5.08 25.65 5.80
CA GLY A 109 6.10 26.61 6.17
C GLY A 109 7.47 25.97 6.44
N PRO A 110 8.45 26.76 6.91
CA PRO A 110 9.84 26.34 7.03
C PRO A 110 10.11 25.35 8.19
N SER A 111 9.13 25.10 9.06
CA SER A 111 9.27 24.15 10.17
C SER A 111 9.23 22.69 9.74
N LEU A 112 8.63 22.38 8.59
CA LEU A 112 8.44 21.02 8.12
C LEU A 112 9.78 20.38 7.75
N LYS A 113 10.18 19.34 8.47
CA LYS A 113 11.47 18.63 8.30
C LYS A 113 11.33 17.30 7.59
N VAL A 114 10.20 16.60 7.81
CA VAL A 114 9.98 15.25 7.28
C VAL A 114 8.52 14.99 6.96
N ILE A 115 8.31 14.27 5.87
CA ILE A 115 7.02 13.65 5.52
C ILE A 115 7.20 12.14 5.53
N GLY A 116 6.38 11.44 6.31
CA GLY A 116 6.25 10.00 6.23
C GLY A 116 4.94 9.66 5.52
N THR A 117 5.03 9.01 4.37
CA THR A 117 3.84 8.48 3.70
C THR A 117 3.67 7.00 4.01
N MET A 118 2.45 6.60 4.37
CA MET A 118 2.08 5.19 4.54
C MET A 118 1.76 4.58 3.16
N SER A 119 2.75 4.60 2.27
CA SER A 119 2.66 4.10 0.90
C SER A 119 4.04 3.82 0.30
N VAL A 120 4.08 2.98 -0.75
CA VAL A 120 5.27 2.78 -1.60
C VAL A 120 5.30 3.77 -2.76
N GLY A 121 4.19 3.89 -3.49
CA GLY A 121 4.05 4.93 -4.51
C GLY A 121 3.98 6.31 -3.86
N TYR A 122 4.59 7.28 -4.54
CA TYR A 122 4.77 8.67 -4.07
C TYR A 122 4.33 9.68 -5.13
N ASP A 123 3.53 9.25 -6.10
CA ASP A 123 2.99 10.08 -7.19
C ASP A 123 2.06 11.20 -6.69
N HIS A 124 1.50 11.05 -5.49
CA HIS A 124 0.73 12.06 -4.77
C HIS A 124 1.58 13.15 -4.10
N ILE A 125 2.91 13.05 -4.14
CA ILE A 125 3.84 13.96 -3.44
C ILE A 125 4.79 14.65 -4.42
N ASN A 126 4.92 15.98 -4.33
CA ASN A 126 5.88 16.74 -5.11
C ASN A 126 7.32 16.60 -4.58
N VAL A 127 7.96 15.48 -4.88
CA VAL A 127 9.34 15.16 -4.48
C VAL A 127 10.36 16.21 -4.93
N SER A 128 10.14 16.84 -6.09
CA SER A 128 11.05 17.88 -6.60
C SER A 128 11.10 19.10 -5.69
N GLN A 129 9.96 19.50 -5.12
CA GLN A 129 9.86 20.60 -4.18
C GLN A 129 10.39 20.22 -2.79
N LEU A 130 10.18 18.97 -2.36
CA LEU A 130 10.78 18.48 -1.11
C LEU A 130 12.30 18.60 -1.12
N LYS A 131 12.94 18.14 -2.21
CA LYS A 131 14.40 18.25 -2.39
C LYS A 131 14.88 19.70 -2.36
N LYS A 132 14.19 20.62 -3.05
CA LYS A 132 14.53 22.05 -3.04
C LYS A 132 14.44 22.68 -1.64
N LYS A 133 13.49 22.23 -0.83
CA LYS A 133 13.26 22.73 0.54
C LYS A 133 14.04 21.96 1.61
N GLY A 134 14.81 20.92 1.25
CA GLY A 134 15.53 20.08 2.21
C GLY A 134 14.61 19.24 3.11
N ILE A 135 13.38 18.97 2.66
CA ILE A 135 12.39 18.19 3.42
C ILE A 135 12.60 16.71 3.10
N LYS A 136 12.78 15.91 4.14
CA LYS A 136 12.97 14.46 4.01
C LYS A 136 11.66 13.75 3.67
N LEU A 137 11.73 12.68 2.88
CA LEU A 137 10.57 11.83 2.59
C LEU A 137 10.86 10.37 2.94
N GLY A 138 10.01 9.77 3.78
CA GLY A 138 10.01 8.35 4.08
C GLY A 138 8.84 7.61 3.43
N ILE A 139 9.10 6.44 2.85
CA ILE A 139 8.12 5.54 2.23
C ILE A 139 8.10 4.17 2.93
N THR A 140 7.25 3.24 2.48
CA THR A 140 7.11 1.89 3.09
C THR A 140 7.41 0.73 2.13
N PRO A 141 8.62 0.63 1.54
CA PRO A 141 8.99 -0.47 0.66
C PRO A 141 9.00 -1.81 1.41
N ASP A 142 8.91 -2.90 0.65
CA ASP A 142 9.03 -4.29 1.11
C ASP A 142 7.87 -4.80 1.99
N VAL A 143 7.43 -4.05 3.00
CA VAL A 143 6.47 -4.47 4.05
C VAL A 143 5.04 -4.77 3.57
N LEU A 144 4.69 -4.41 2.33
CA LEU A 144 3.37 -4.67 1.73
C LEU A 144 3.43 -5.61 0.53
N THR A 145 4.62 -6.08 0.17
CA THR A 145 4.86 -6.80 -1.09
C THR A 145 4.05 -8.08 -1.17
N ASP A 146 4.06 -8.88 -0.10
CA ASP A 146 3.34 -10.15 -0.05
C ASP A 146 1.82 -9.95 -0.13
N ALA A 147 1.28 -9.01 0.64
CA ALA A 147 -0.16 -8.70 0.64
C ALA A 147 -0.66 -8.30 -0.76
N VAL A 148 0.09 -7.42 -1.45
CA VAL A 148 -0.28 -7.00 -2.81
C VAL A 148 -0.14 -8.17 -3.79
N ALA A 149 0.91 -8.99 -3.68
CA ALA A 149 1.09 -10.13 -4.55
C ALA A 149 0.00 -11.19 -4.37
N GLU A 150 -0.43 -11.45 -3.14
CA GLU A 150 -1.56 -12.32 -2.82
C GLU A 150 -2.86 -11.81 -3.42
N LEU A 151 -3.18 -10.52 -3.21
CA LEU A 151 -4.36 -9.92 -3.81
C LEU A 151 -4.31 -9.98 -5.35
N SER A 152 -3.14 -9.76 -5.95
CA SER A 152 -2.98 -9.80 -7.40
C SER A 152 -3.30 -11.17 -7.98
N VAL A 153 -2.85 -12.25 -7.33
CA VAL A 153 -3.18 -13.63 -7.73
C VAL A 153 -4.68 -13.89 -7.50
N GLY A 154 -5.23 -13.46 -6.37
CA GLY A 154 -6.66 -13.56 -6.07
C GLY A 154 -7.54 -12.84 -7.10
N LEU A 155 -7.18 -11.61 -7.47
CA LEU A 155 -7.85 -10.79 -8.47
C LEU A 155 -7.75 -11.41 -9.87
N LEU A 156 -6.58 -11.95 -10.22
CA LEU A 156 -6.39 -12.70 -11.47
C LEU A 156 -7.33 -13.91 -11.53
N LEU A 157 -7.39 -14.71 -10.46
CA LEU A 157 -8.27 -15.87 -10.40
C LEU A 157 -9.74 -15.47 -10.41
N ALA A 158 -10.11 -14.44 -9.64
CA ALA A 158 -11.47 -13.90 -9.59
C ALA A 158 -11.95 -13.46 -10.98
N THR A 159 -11.08 -12.77 -11.72
CA THR A 159 -11.36 -12.27 -13.07
C THR A 159 -11.42 -13.41 -14.09
N SER A 160 -10.40 -14.27 -14.12
CA SER A 160 -10.27 -15.34 -15.12
C SER A 160 -11.29 -16.46 -14.97
N ARG A 161 -11.71 -16.75 -13.74
CA ARG A 161 -12.72 -17.75 -13.42
C ARG A 161 -14.10 -17.16 -13.18
N ARG A 162 -14.27 -15.85 -13.40
CA ARG A 162 -15.55 -15.15 -13.28
C ARG A 162 -16.26 -15.41 -11.95
N LEU A 163 -15.49 -15.34 -10.85
CA LEU A 163 -15.96 -15.79 -9.53
C LEU A 163 -17.13 -14.94 -9.02
N PHE A 164 -17.10 -13.63 -9.27
CA PHE A 164 -18.18 -12.75 -8.83
C PHE A 164 -19.46 -12.97 -9.63
N GLU A 165 -19.36 -13.14 -10.95
CA GLU A 165 -20.51 -13.50 -11.77
C GLU A 165 -21.06 -14.86 -11.32
N ALA A 166 -20.20 -15.84 -11.04
CA ALA A 166 -20.62 -17.18 -10.62
C ALA A 166 -21.40 -17.10 -9.30
N HIS A 167 -20.92 -16.29 -8.37
CA HIS A 167 -21.60 -16.05 -7.11
C HIS A 167 -22.95 -15.34 -7.30
N GLN A 168 -23.01 -14.33 -8.18
CA GLN A 168 -24.28 -13.64 -8.48
C GLN A 168 -25.31 -14.57 -9.12
N GLU A 169 -24.89 -15.52 -9.96
CA GLU A 169 -25.81 -16.50 -10.54
C GLU A 169 -26.41 -17.41 -9.47
N ILE A 170 -25.64 -17.82 -8.45
CA ILE A 170 -26.18 -18.58 -7.30
C ILE A 170 -27.25 -17.76 -6.54
N LEU A 171 -27.02 -16.46 -6.34
CA LEU A 171 -27.99 -15.60 -5.68
C LEU A 171 -29.29 -15.44 -6.47
N LYS A 172 -29.23 -15.51 -7.81
CA LYS A 172 -30.41 -15.42 -8.69
C LYS A 172 -31.14 -16.75 -8.87
N ALA A 173 -30.41 -17.87 -8.83
CA ALA A 173 -30.93 -19.19 -9.18
C ALA A 173 -31.93 -19.77 -8.16
N GLY A 174 -31.94 -19.28 -6.92
CA GLY A 174 -32.75 -19.87 -5.86
C GLY A 174 -32.32 -21.29 -5.53
N SER A 175 -33.24 -22.26 -5.56
CA SER A 175 -32.99 -23.69 -5.27
C SER A 175 -32.89 -24.57 -6.51
N GLU A 176 -33.00 -24.00 -7.71
CA GLU A 176 -32.98 -24.77 -8.95
C GLU A 176 -31.55 -25.21 -9.33
N PRO A 177 -31.34 -26.45 -9.80
CA PRO A 177 -30.03 -26.91 -10.26
C PRO A 177 -29.53 -26.10 -11.46
N LEU A 178 -28.36 -25.48 -11.32
CA LEU A 178 -27.70 -24.77 -12.41
C LEU A 178 -27.12 -25.76 -13.42
N SER A 179 -27.74 -25.87 -14.61
CA SER A 179 -27.23 -26.70 -15.71
C SER A 179 -26.39 -25.89 -16.70
N SER A 180 -25.24 -26.42 -17.11
CA SER A 180 -24.40 -25.84 -18.18
C SER A 180 -25.15 -25.62 -19.51
N SER A 181 -26.26 -26.34 -19.74
CA SER A 181 -27.11 -26.22 -20.93
C SER A 181 -28.18 -25.11 -20.86
N GLN A 182 -28.48 -24.58 -19.68
CA GLN A 182 -29.49 -23.53 -19.48
C GLN A 182 -28.91 -22.11 -19.57
N PHE A 183 -27.59 -21.98 -19.54
CA PHE A 183 -26.93 -20.69 -19.64
C PHE A 183 -26.76 -20.29 -21.10
N ASN A 184 -27.28 -19.11 -21.46
CA ASN A 184 -27.02 -18.51 -22.77
C ASN A 184 -25.52 -18.45 -23.04
N VAL A 185 -25.13 -18.82 -24.27
CA VAL A 185 -23.74 -18.85 -24.77
C VAL A 185 -22.96 -17.53 -24.60
N ASP A 186 -23.65 -16.40 -24.41
CA ASP A 186 -23.04 -15.09 -24.14
C ASP A 186 -22.96 -14.73 -22.64
N SER A 187 -23.70 -15.45 -21.77
CA SER A 187 -23.85 -15.14 -20.33
C SER A 187 -23.37 -16.26 -19.41
N SER A 188 -22.95 -17.40 -19.97
CA SER A 188 -22.63 -18.58 -19.19
C SER A 188 -21.36 -18.41 -18.38
N VAL A 189 -21.53 -18.26 -17.07
CA VAL A 189 -20.43 -18.43 -16.11
C VAL A 189 -20.02 -19.91 -16.01
N VAL A 190 -20.91 -20.80 -16.42
CA VAL A 190 -20.78 -22.27 -16.36
C VAL A 190 -20.30 -22.91 -17.67
N CYS A 191 -20.44 -22.23 -18.83
CA CYS A 191 -19.93 -22.76 -20.10
C CYS A 191 -18.51 -22.23 -20.35
N MET A 192 -17.53 -23.13 -20.29
CA MET A 192 -16.11 -22.83 -20.50
C MET A 192 -15.74 -22.65 -21.99
N THR A 193 -16.68 -22.87 -22.92
CA THR A 193 -16.49 -22.72 -24.35
C THR A 193 -17.67 -21.97 -24.96
N ILE A 194 -17.47 -20.70 -25.27
CA ILE A 194 -18.32 -19.98 -26.23
C ILE A 194 -17.91 -20.53 -27.60
N ARG A 195 -18.74 -21.40 -28.19
CA ARG A 195 -18.71 -21.59 -29.65
C ARG A 195 -19.11 -20.26 -30.26
N ASP A 196 -18.25 -19.67 -31.07
CA ASP A 196 -18.70 -18.56 -31.92
C ASP A 196 -19.92 -19.00 -32.73
N ARG A 197 -20.85 -18.09 -33.02
CA ARG A 197 -22.02 -18.39 -33.88
C ARG A 197 -21.62 -18.92 -35.26
N ALA A 198 -20.36 -18.72 -35.67
CA ALA A 198 -19.78 -19.19 -36.92
C ALA A 198 -19.21 -20.63 -36.86
N GLY A 199 -19.09 -21.25 -35.68
CA GLY A 199 -18.53 -22.60 -35.52
C GLY A 199 -17.03 -22.73 -35.82
N THR A 200 -16.31 -21.61 -35.94
CA THR A 200 -14.90 -21.54 -36.38
C THR A 200 -13.91 -21.37 -35.23
N GLY A 201 -14.35 -21.16 -34.00
CA GLY A 201 -13.46 -21.02 -32.85
C GLY A 201 -14.11 -21.25 -31.49
N GLN A 202 -13.37 -21.90 -30.58
CA GLN A 202 -13.68 -21.93 -29.15
C GLN A 202 -13.11 -20.66 -28.50
N ARG A 203 -13.97 -19.75 -28.06
CA ARG A 203 -13.59 -18.68 -27.12
C ARG A 203 -13.94 -19.17 -25.71
N GLY A 204 -12.94 -19.50 -24.90
CA GLY A 204 -13.13 -20.08 -23.57
C GLY A 204 -12.44 -19.30 -22.46
N GLN A 205 -12.80 -19.60 -21.21
CA GLN A 205 -12.06 -19.08 -20.05
C GLN A 205 -10.60 -19.51 -20.15
N VAL A 206 -9.67 -18.57 -19.99
CA VAL A 206 -8.23 -18.87 -19.98
C VAL A 206 -7.85 -19.30 -18.55
N GLY A 207 -7.43 -20.55 -18.39
CA GLY A 207 -6.83 -21.03 -17.14
C GLY A 207 -5.36 -20.64 -17.03
N LEU A 208 -4.81 -20.63 -15.81
CA LEU A 208 -3.38 -20.38 -15.58
C LEU A 208 -2.48 -21.52 -16.09
N GLN A 209 -2.97 -22.77 -16.05
CA GLN A 209 -2.22 -23.91 -16.56
C GLN A 209 -1.95 -23.74 -18.06
N ASN A 210 -0.69 -23.96 -18.45
CA ASN A 210 -0.20 -23.84 -19.82
C ASN A 210 -0.31 -22.43 -20.43
N SER A 211 -0.50 -21.39 -19.59
CA SER A 211 -0.60 -20.00 -20.06
C SER A 211 0.76 -19.29 -20.16
N THR A 212 0.76 -18.14 -20.82
CA THR A 212 1.83 -17.14 -20.74
C THR A 212 1.40 -15.94 -19.88
N VAL A 213 2.18 -15.62 -18.86
CA VAL A 213 1.94 -14.47 -17.97
C VAL A 213 3.00 -13.40 -18.24
N GLY A 214 2.58 -12.21 -18.65
CA GLY A 214 3.41 -11.03 -18.84
C GLY A 214 3.28 -10.05 -17.68
N VAL A 215 4.40 -9.62 -17.12
CA VAL A 215 4.48 -8.64 -16.03
C VAL A 215 5.10 -7.34 -16.51
N VAL A 216 4.33 -6.24 -16.48
CA VAL A 216 4.81 -4.90 -16.80
C VAL A 216 5.37 -4.25 -15.54
N GLY A 217 6.70 -4.28 -15.40
CA GLY A 217 7.44 -3.79 -14.24
C GLY A 217 7.78 -4.89 -13.22
N LEU A 218 8.90 -5.59 -13.44
CA LEU A 218 9.40 -6.65 -12.54
C LEU A 218 10.14 -6.11 -11.30
N GLY A 219 9.46 -5.25 -10.53
CA GLY A 219 9.89 -4.86 -9.18
C GLY A 219 9.58 -5.94 -8.14
N ARG A 220 9.73 -5.60 -6.86
CA ARG A 220 9.46 -6.51 -5.72
C ARG A 220 8.11 -7.21 -5.82
N ILE A 221 7.04 -6.45 -6.06
CA ILE A 221 5.67 -6.98 -6.19
C ILE A 221 5.57 -7.92 -7.40
N GLY A 222 6.07 -7.51 -8.57
CA GLY A 222 6.04 -8.35 -9.78
C GLY A 222 6.79 -9.67 -9.59
N GLN A 223 7.92 -9.66 -8.90
CA GLN A 223 8.69 -10.87 -8.57
C GLN A 223 7.90 -11.80 -7.65
N GLU A 224 7.28 -11.27 -6.60
CA GLU A 224 6.47 -12.06 -5.65
C GLU A 224 5.20 -12.64 -6.28
N ILE A 225 4.58 -11.93 -7.22
CA ILE A 225 3.47 -12.46 -8.03
C ILE A 225 3.93 -13.65 -8.85
N VAL A 226 5.05 -13.53 -9.59
CA VAL A 226 5.58 -14.65 -10.38
C VAL A 226 5.85 -15.88 -9.51
N LYS A 227 6.51 -15.71 -8.36
CA LYS A 227 6.79 -16.82 -7.43
C LYS A 227 5.52 -17.55 -7.01
N ARG A 228 4.43 -16.81 -6.75
CA ARG A 228 3.12 -17.37 -6.38
C ARG A 228 2.35 -17.99 -7.54
N LEU A 229 2.62 -17.58 -8.77
CA LEU A 229 1.99 -18.15 -9.97
C LEU A 229 2.68 -19.44 -10.44
N LYS A 230 3.94 -19.71 -10.08
CA LYS A 230 4.66 -20.93 -10.48
C LYS A 230 3.90 -22.25 -10.19
N PRO A 231 3.30 -22.45 -9.00
CA PRO A 231 2.56 -23.68 -8.69
C PRO A 231 1.32 -23.90 -9.56
N PHE A 232 0.84 -22.88 -10.28
CA PHE A 232 -0.30 -22.97 -11.19
C PHE A 232 0.04 -23.54 -12.58
N LYS A 233 1.29 -24.02 -12.78
CA LYS A 233 1.75 -24.65 -14.03
C LYS A 233 1.68 -23.72 -15.25
N VAL A 234 2.02 -22.45 -15.05
CA VAL A 234 2.23 -21.47 -16.12
C VAL A 234 3.42 -21.93 -16.99
N THR A 235 3.27 -21.88 -18.33
CA THR A 235 4.32 -22.32 -19.26
C THR A 235 5.46 -21.33 -19.34
N ARG A 236 5.13 -20.03 -19.41
CA ARG A 236 6.11 -18.97 -19.67
C ARG A 236 5.77 -17.73 -18.87
N PHE A 237 6.79 -17.16 -18.22
CA PHE A 237 6.72 -15.85 -17.60
C PHE A 237 7.55 -14.85 -18.40
N LEU A 238 6.93 -13.72 -18.72
CA LEU A 238 7.54 -12.61 -19.43
C LEU A 238 7.55 -11.37 -18.56
N TYR A 239 8.54 -10.50 -18.77
CA TYR A 239 8.48 -9.16 -18.23
C TYR A 239 9.05 -8.11 -19.17
N CYS A 240 8.57 -6.89 -19.01
CA CYS A 240 9.18 -5.70 -19.60
C CYS A 240 9.49 -4.67 -18.51
N GLY A 241 10.53 -3.88 -18.75
CA GLY A 241 11.01 -2.86 -17.81
C GLY A 241 12.23 -2.13 -18.36
N ARG A 242 12.57 -0.98 -17.74
CA ARG A 242 13.66 -0.10 -18.19
C ARG A 242 15.03 -0.79 -18.22
N SER A 243 15.33 -1.60 -17.21
CA SER A 243 16.59 -2.32 -17.10
C SER A 243 16.37 -3.82 -16.89
N ASP A 244 17.38 -4.60 -17.24
CA ASP A 244 17.42 -6.02 -16.90
C ASP A 244 17.48 -6.21 -15.38
N LYS A 245 16.89 -7.32 -14.91
CA LYS A 245 16.80 -7.68 -13.50
C LYS A 245 17.56 -8.97 -13.30
N THR A 246 18.57 -8.94 -12.45
CA THR A 246 19.38 -10.11 -12.11
C THR A 246 18.50 -11.23 -11.54
N GLU A 247 17.52 -10.85 -10.73
CA GLU A 247 16.56 -11.77 -10.09
C GLU A 247 15.67 -12.48 -11.12
N ALA A 248 15.43 -11.89 -12.30
CA ALA A 248 14.54 -12.47 -13.31
C ALA A 248 14.98 -13.88 -13.74
N ARG A 249 16.30 -14.12 -13.82
CA ARG A 249 16.85 -15.44 -14.17
C ARG A 249 16.56 -16.47 -13.07
N GLU A 250 16.71 -16.08 -11.81
CA GLU A 250 16.45 -16.94 -10.65
C GLU A 250 14.97 -17.34 -10.55
N ILE A 251 14.08 -16.40 -10.85
CA ILE A 251 12.64 -16.68 -10.86
C ILE A 251 12.12 -17.22 -12.20
N GLY A 252 12.97 -17.43 -13.21
CA GLY A 252 12.59 -18.06 -14.49
C GLY A 252 11.69 -17.18 -15.36
N VAL A 253 11.95 -15.87 -15.39
CA VAL A 253 11.19 -14.88 -16.17
C VAL A 253 12.09 -14.30 -17.26
N SER A 254 11.60 -14.26 -18.49
CA SER A 254 12.36 -13.71 -19.62
C SER A 254 12.02 -12.24 -19.86
N ARG A 255 13.05 -11.41 -20.03
CA ARG A 255 12.87 -10.01 -20.44
C ARG A 255 12.56 -9.95 -21.92
N VAL A 256 11.53 -9.19 -22.29
CA VAL A 256 11.11 -8.96 -23.68
C VAL A 256 10.73 -7.48 -23.89
N SER A 257 10.51 -7.09 -25.14
CA SER A 257 9.92 -5.78 -25.43
C SER A 257 8.45 -5.74 -24.95
N LEU A 258 7.90 -4.52 -24.77
CA LEU A 258 6.49 -4.37 -24.40
C LEU A 258 5.57 -4.98 -25.48
N ASP A 259 5.88 -4.76 -26.75
CA ASP A 259 5.10 -5.29 -27.87
C ASP A 259 5.10 -6.83 -27.90
N GLU A 260 6.27 -7.45 -27.69
CA GLU A 260 6.39 -8.91 -27.59
C GLU A 260 5.62 -9.45 -26.37
N LEU A 261 5.70 -8.75 -25.22
CA LEU A 261 4.96 -9.14 -24.03
C LEU A 261 3.46 -9.17 -24.30
N LEU A 262 2.90 -8.13 -24.91
CA LEU A 262 1.46 -8.02 -25.16
C LEU A 262 0.97 -9.01 -26.22
N ALA A 263 1.76 -9.24 -27.27
CA ALA A 263 1.41 -10.17 -28.33
C ALA A 263 1.37 -11.63 -27.85
N HIS A 264 2.22 -12.00 -26.87
CA HIS A 264 2.37 -13.39 -26.44
C HIS A 264 1.69 -13.73 -25.11
N SER A 265 1.29 -12.74 -24.30
CA SER A 265 0.70 -13.01 -22.97
C SER A 265 -0.79 -13.30 -23.04
N ASP A 266 -1.23 -14.29 -22.26
CA ASP A 266 -2.65 -14.55 -21.97
C ASP A 266 -3.11 -13.74 -20.75
N PHE A 267 -2.19 -13.46 -19.83
CA PHE A 267 -2.39 -12.57 -18.69
C PHE A 267 -1.37 -11.45 -18.72
N VAL A 268 -1.81 -10.19 -18.64
CA VAL A 268 -0.94 -9.02 -18.52
C VAL A 268 -1.16 -8.42 -17.15
N ILE A 269 -0.14 -8.43 -16.30
CA ILE A 269 -0.19 -7.92 -14.92
C ILE A 269 0.67 -6.66 -14.83
N VAL A 270 0.08 -5.55 -14.39
CA VAL A 270 0.75 -4.25 -14.29
C VAL A 270 1.17 -3.98 -12.85
N THR A 271 2.49 -3.84 -12.66
CA THR A 271 3.15 -3.57 -11.37
C THR A 271 4.19 -2.45 -11.47
N CYS A 272 4.22 -1.70 -12.57
CA CYS A 272 5.11 -0.56 -12.76
C CYS A 272 4.65 0.66 -11.97
N ALA A 273 5.60 1.52 -11.57
CA ALA A 273 5.25 2.79 -10.92
C ALA A 273 4.58 3.76 -11.91
N LEU A 274 3.70 4.62 -11.41
CA LEU A 274 3.18 5.76 -12.18
C LEU A 274 4.26 6.85 -12.27
N THR A 275 4.62 7.19 -13.51
CA THR A 275 5.62 8.18 -13.89
C THR A 275 5.13 8.90 -15.15
N PRO A 276 5.74 10.01 -15.58
CA PRO A 276 5.39 10.62 -16.86
C PRO A 276 5.42 9.64 -18.04
N ASP A 277 6.41 8.72 -18.07
CA ASP A 277 6.55 7.74 -19.17
C ASP A 277 5.51 6.61 -19.12
N THR A 278 4.95 6.32 -17.95
CA THR A 278 3.98 5.22 -17.75
C THR A 278 2.55 5.72 -17.60
N LYS A 279 2.34 7.05 -17.57
CA LYS A 279 1.03 7.66 -17.48
C LYS A 279 0.22 7.31 -18.73
N GLU A 280 -0.96 6.74 -18.52
CA GLU A 280 -1.89 6.35 -19.58
C GLU A 280 -1.22 5.51 -20.69
N MET A 281 -0.16 4.78 -20.33
CA MET A 281 0.55 3.95 -21.31
C MET A 281 -0.38 2.92 -21.89
N PHE A 282 -1.26 2.29 -21.09
CA PHE A 282 -2.28 1.41 -21.63
C PHE A 282 -3.44 2.20 -22.23
N ASN A 283 -3.29 2.54 -23.50
CA ASN A 283 -4.26 3.21 -24.37
C ASN A 283 -4.78 2.24 -25.45
N ASP A 284 -5.63 2.72 -26.38
CA ASP A 284 -6.23 1.89 -27.42
C ASP A 284 -5.19 1.10 -28.21
N SER A 285 -4.07 1.73 -28.60
CA SER A 285 -3.02 1.10 -29.39
C SER A 285 -2.34 -0.07 -28.65
N LEU A 286 -2.14 0.04 -27.34
CA LEU A 286 -1.54 -1.05 -26.55
C LEU A 286 -2.55 -2.16 -26.27
N PHE A 287 -3.84 -1.84 -26.06
CA PHE A 287 -4.89 -2.86 -25.98
C PHE A 287 -5.09 -3.60 -27.31
N GLU A 288 -4.89 -2.95 -28.46
CA GLU A 288 -4.94 -3.60 -29.78
C GLU A 288 -3.86 -4.66 -29.98
N LYS A 289 -2.67 -4.46 -29.38
CA LYS A 289 -1.56 -5.42 -29.44
C LYS A 289 -1.78 -6.65 -28.55
N MET A 290 -2.74 -6.61 -27.63
CA MET A 290 -3.08 -7.75 -26.78
C MET A 290 -3.91 -8.77 -27.54
N LYS A 291 -3.78 -10.05 -27.14
CA LYS A 291 -4.68 -11.10 -27.62
C LYS A 291 -6.12 -10.75 -27.23
N SER A 292 -7.08 -11.09 -28.09
CA SER A 292 -8.51 -10.93 -27.75
C SER A 292 -8.97 -11.82 -26.60
N SER A 293 -8.22 -12.90 -26.32
CA SER A 293 -8.40 -13.75 -25.15
C SER A 293 -7.67 -13.26 -23.89
N ALA A 294 -6.88 -12.17 -23.98
CA ALA A 294 -6.03 -11.75 -22.87
C ALA A 294 -6.85 -11.17 -21.72
N ILE A 295 -6.36 -11.39 -20.50
CA ILE A 295 -6.89 -10.80 -19.27
C ILE A 295 -5.89 -9.77 -18.73
N PHE A 296 -6.39 -8.57 -18.46
CA PHE A 296 -5.59 -7.45 -17.98
C PHE A 296 -5.76 -7.26 -16.47
N ILE A 297 -4.69 -7.23 -15.70
CA ILE A 297 -4.72 -7.05 -14.24
C ILE A 297 -3.92 -5.80 -13.88
N ASN A 298 -4.55 -4.85 -13.19
CA ASN A 298 -3.88 -3.64 -12.68
C ASN A 298 -3.95 -3.56 -11.16
N VAL A 299 -2.77 -3.64 -10.54
CA VAL A 299 -2.56 -3.50 -9.09
C VAL A 299 -1.51 -2.42 -8.79
N SER A 300 -1.14 -1.61 -9.79
CA SER A 300 -0.15 -0.56 -9.62
C SER A 300 -0.78 0.79 -9.28
N ARG A 301 -1.26 1.52 -10.29
CA ARG A 301 -1.95 2.80 -10.21
C ARG A 301 -2.98 2.91 -11.33
N GLY A 302 -4.12 3.53 -11.05
CA GLY A 302 -5.15 3.78 -12.06
C GLY A 302 -4.62 4.61 -13.23
N GLY A 303 -3.81 5.63 -12.95
CA GLY A 303 -3.26 6.54 -13.96
C GLY A 303 -2.25 5.94 -14.94
N VAL A 304 -1.89 4.65 -14.80
CA VAL A 304 -1.08 3.93 -15.81
C VAL A 304 -1.93 3.52 -17.02
N VAL A 305 -3.25 3.58 -16.88
CA VAL A 305 -4.23 3.14 -17.88
C VAL A 305 -5.05 4.35 -18.32
N ASP A 306 -5.21 4.53 -19.63
CA ASP A 306 -6.31 5.34 -20.15
C ASP A 306 -7.61 4.57 -19.87
N GLN A 307 -8.36 5.05 -18.89
CA GLN A 307 -9.55 4.36 -18.41
C GLN A 307 -10.66 4.29 -19.47
N PHE A 308 -10.74 5.27 -20.38
CA PHE A 308 -11.70 5.23 -21.47
C PHE A 308 -11.29 4.22 -22.53
N ALA A 309 -9.99 4.09 -22.82
CA ALA A 309 -9.48 3.04 -23.70
C ALA A 309 -9.75 1.65 -23.12
N LEU A 310 -9.55 1.45 -21.81
CA LEU A 310 -9.87 0.19 -21.14
C LEU A 310 -11.37 -0.13 -21.26
N GLN A 311 -12.24 0.84 -21.02
CA GLN A 311 -13.68 0.67 -21.16
C GLN A 311 -14.05 0.22 -22.59
N ARG A 312 -13.56 0.92 -23.61
CA ARG A 312 -13.78 0.54 -25.02
C ARG A 312 -13.25 -0.86 -25.33
N ALA A 313 -12.07 -1.19 -24.81
CA ALA A 313 -11.44 -2.49 -25.05
C ALA A 313 -12.27 -3.64 -24.45
N LEU A 314 -12.92 -3.42 -23.30
CA LEU A 314 -13.80 -4.40 -22.66
C LEU A 314 -15.15 -4.50 -23.36
N GLU A 315 -15.79 -3.37 -23.70
CA GLU A 315 -17.08 -3.30 -24.39
C GLU A 315 -17.01 -3.95 -25.78
N SER A 316 -15.94 -3.68 -26.53
CA SER A 316 -15.70 -4.23 -27.87
C SER A 316 -15.15 -5.66 -27.86
N LYS A 317 -14.89 -6.24 -26.67
CA LYS A 317 -14.22 -7.54 -26.50
C LYS A 317 -12.84 -7.60 -27.19
N ARG A 318 -12.13 -6.46 -27.25
CA ARG A 318 -10.73 -6.37 -27.69
C ARG A 318 -9.79 -7.10 -26.74
N ILE A 319 -10.12 -7.12 -25.46
CA ILE A 319 -9.56 -8.03 -24.46
C ILE A 319 -10.71 -8.77 -23.79
N LEU A 320 -10.41 -9.91 -23.17
CA LEU A 320 -11.45 -10.78 -22.61
C LEU A 320 -12.06 -10.18 -21.35
N ALA A 321 -11.21 -9.76 -20.42
CA ALA A 321 -11.61 -9.23 -19.12
C ALA A 321 -10.52 -8.40 -18.47
N ALA A 322 -10.87 -7.64 -17.43
CA ALA A 322 -9.93 -6.90 -16.60
C ALA A 322 -10.21 -7.04 -15.10
N GLY A 323 -9.15 -7.10 -14.30
CA GLY A 323 -9.19 -7.03 -12.85
C GLY A 323 -8.43 -5.80 -12.36
N LEU A 324 -9.10 -4.92 -11.62
CA LEU A 324 -8.56 -3.63 -11.20
C LEU A 324 -8.63 -3.52 -9.67
N ASP A 325 -7.48 -3.37 -9.00
CA ASP A 325 -7.44 -2.87 -7.62
C ASP A 325 -7.35 -1.34 -7.55
N VAL A 326 -7.03 -0.70 -8.67
CA VAL A 326 -6.74 0.75 -8.76
C VAL A 326 -7.42 1.35 -9.97
N MET A 327 -7.87 2.61 -9.86
CA MET A 327 -8.71 3.27 -10.87
C MET A 327 -8.54 4.80 -10.90
N THR A 328 -9.11 5.48 -11.90
CA THR A 328 -9.08 6.94 -12.04
C THR A 328 -10.46 7.48 -12.48
N PRO A 329 -11.18 8.26 -11.64
CA PRO A 329 -10.87 8.62 -10.26
C PRO A 329 -11.02 7.43 -9.31
N GLU A 330 -10.52 7.57 -8.10
CA GLU A 330 -10.60 6.53 -7.07
C GLU A 330 -11.27 7.09 -5.80
N PRO A 331 -12.41 6.52 -5.36
CA PRO A 331 -13.20 5.45 -5.99
C PRO A 331 -13.95 5.91 -7.24
N LEU A 332 -14.43 4.95 -8.05
CA LEU A 332 -15.33 5.26 -9.16
C LEU A 332 -16.71 5.73 -8.68
N PRO A 333 -17.37 6.66 -9.40
CA PRO A 333 -18.76 7.00 -9.16
C PRO A 333 -19.67 5.76 -9.29
N PRO A 334 -20.75 5.63 -8.49
CA PRO A 334 -21.61 4.43 -8.51
C PRO A 334 -22.20 4.03 -9.86
N LYS A 335 -22.37 4.99 -10.78
CA LYS A 335 -22.92 4.78 -12.14
C LYS A 335 -21.84 4.70 -13.22
N HIS A 336 -20.57 4.57 -12.85
CA HIS A 336 -19.48 4.50 -13.81
C HIS A 336 -19.62 3.25 -14.71
N PRO A 337 -19.47 3.35 -16.06
CA PRO A 337 -19.69 2.22 -16.98
C PRO A 337 -18.90 0.96 -16.65
N LEU A 338 -17.63 1.09 -16.24
CA LEU A 338 -16.80 -0.06 -15.82
C LEU A 338 -17.42 -0.91 -14.70
N LEU A 339 -18.20 -0.32 -13.79
CA LEU A 339 -18.90 -1.06 -12.72
C LEU A 339 -20.05 -1.92 -13.24
N GLN A 340 -20.51 -1.68 -14.48
CA GLN A 340 -21.62 -2.39 -15.12
C GLN A 340 -21.13 -3.54 -16.02
N LEU A 341 -19.82 -3.66 -16.26
CA LEU A 341 -19.24 -4.65 -17.14
C LEU A 341 -19.04 -5.98 -16.42
N SER A 342 -19.70 -7.04 -16.88
CA SER A 342 -19.57 -8.42 -16.36
C SER A 342 -18.28 -9.14 -16.76
N ASN A 343 -17.29 -8.39 -17.23
CA ASN A 343 -15.93 -8.84 -17.52
C ASN A 343 -14.91 -7.87 -16.91
N CYS A 344 -15.33 -7.09 -15.90
CA CYS A 344 -14.47 -6.22 -15.12
C CYS A 344 -14.68 -6.48 -13.63
N VAL A 345 -13.63 -6.92 -12.95
CA VAL A 345 -13.61 -7.04 -11.48
C VAL A 345 -12.91 -5.81 -10.93
N ILE A 346 -13.56 -5.10 -10.00
CA ILE A 346 -13.03 -3.86 -9.42
C ILE A 346 -13.00 -3.97 -7.90
N LEU A 347 -11.85 -3.68 -7.31
CA LEU A 347 -11.62 -3.64 -5.88
C LEU A 347 -11.24 -2.22 -5.44
N PRO A 348 -11.55 -1.81 -4.19
CA PRO A 348 -11.33 -0.45 -3.72
C PRO A 348 -9.92 -0.26 -3.14
N HIS A 349 -8.87 -0.54 -3.92
CA HIS A 349 -7.45 -0.37 -3.55
C HIS A 349 -7.07 -1.03 -2.23
N ILE A 350 -7.31 -2.34 -2.16
CA ILE A 350 -7.10 -3.16 -0.97
C ILE A 350 -5.81 -3.99 -1.03
N GLY A 351 -4.90 -3.71 -1.97
CA GLY A 351 -3.63 -4.44 -2.13
C GLY A 351 -2.84 -4.65 -0.83
N SER A 352 -2.79 -3.64 0.05
CA SER A 352 -2.07 -3.74 1.34
C SER A 352 -2.98 -4.02 2.54
N ALA A 353 -4.26 -4.31 2.34
CA ALA A 353 -5.29 -4.34 3.38
C ALA A 353 -5.29 -5.64 4.21
N THR A 354 -4.11 -6.08 4.66
CA THR A 354 -3.97 -7.13 5.68
C THR A 354 -3.50 -6.52 7.00
N ILE A 355 -3.90 -7.10 8.13
CA ILE A 355 -3.54 -6.57 9.46
C ILE A 355 -2.02 -6.41 9.57
N GLN A 356 -1.26 -7.42 9.15
CA GLN A 356 0.20 -7.43 9.24
C GLN A 356 0.83 -6.33 8.36
N ALA A 357 0.48 -6.26 7.08
CA ALA A 357 1.05 -5.27 6.17
C ALA A 357 0.74 -3.83 6.63
N ARG A 358 -0.49 -3.57 7.09
CA ARG A 358 -0.88 -2.25 7.61
C ARG A 358 -0.10 -1.89 8.88
N LYS A 359 0.10 -2.84 9.80
CA LYS A 359 0.94 -2.63 10.99
C LYS A 359 2.38 -2.30 10.62
N ASP A 360 3.00 -3.09 9.74
CA ASP A 360 4.41 -2.91 9.37
C ASP A 360 4.62 -1.60 8.60
N MET A 361 3.69 -1.22 7.72
CA MET A 361 3.69 0.09 7.06
C MET A 361 3.64 1.22 8.08
N ALA A 362 2.73 1.17 9.05
CA ALA A 362 2.59 2.21 10.06
C ALA A 362 3.86 2.35 10.91
N LEU A 363 4.42 1.22 11.37
CA LEU A 363 5.68 1.19 12.12
C LEU A 363 6.83 1.78 11.31
N LEU A 364 6.95 1.44 10.02
CA LEU A 364 8.00 1.97 9.16
C LEU A 364 7.83 3.47 8.90
N THR A 365 6.61 3.94 8.63
CA THR A 365 6.31 5.38 8.49
C THR A 365 6.68 6.15 9.75
N VAL A 366 6.32 5.64 10.93
CA VAL A 366 6.66 6.28 12.21
C VAL A 366 8.17 6.29 12.46
N LYS A 367 8.88 5.20 12.18
CA LYS A 367 10.35 5.15 12.28
C LYS A 367 11.02 6.16 11.36
N ASN A 368 10.52 6.33 10.12
CA ASN A 368 10.99 7.37 9.21
C ASN A 368 10.77 8.77 9.77
N ILE A 369 9.57 9.05 10.31
CA ILE A 369 9.25 10.37 10.90
C ILE A 369 10.16 10.68 12.09
N ILE A 370 10.31 9.74 13.03
CA ILE A 370 11.18 9.89 14.20
C ILE A 370 12.62 10.19 13.76
N ALA A 371 13.17 9.36 12.86
CA ALA A 371 14.54 9.55 12.38
C ALA A 371 14.72 10.86 11.61
N GLY A 372 13.73 11.22 10.77
CA GLY A 372 13.73 12.43 9.97
C GLY A 372 13.82 13.69 10.83
N VAL A 373 12.98 13.79 11.88
CA VAL A 373 12.98 14.91 12.83
C VAL A 373 14.23 14.93 13.70
N SER A 374 14.71 13.76 14.14
CA SER A 374 15.93 13.65 14.97
C SER A 374 17.24 13.84 14.20
N GLY A 375 17.19 13.95 12.87
CA GLY A 375 18.40 14.08 12.06
C GLY A 375 19.19 12.78 11.88
N THR A 376 18.65 11.64 12.31
CA THR A 376 19.31 10.33 12.17
C THR A 376 18.96 9.67 10.83
N PRO A 377 19.69 8.63 10.40
CA PRO A 377 19.38 7.88 9.19
C PRO A 377 17.96 7.29 9.23
N MET A 378 17.14 7.63 8.23
CA MET A 378 15.81 7.04 8.08
C MET A 378 15.94 5.59 7.57
N PRO A 379 15.08 4.65 8.03
CA PRO A 379 15.13 3.27 7.56
C PRO A 379 14.69 3.10 6.09
N ALA A 380 13.81 3.95 5.59
CA ALA A 380 13.35 3.90 4.20
C ALA A 380 13.20 5.30 3.58
N PRO A 381 14.32 6.02 3.34
CA PRO A 381 14.33 7.34 2.74
C PRO A 381 14.09 7.27 1.22
N LEU A 382 13.34 8.25 0.70
CA LEU A 382 13.25 8.53 -0.73
C LEU A 382 14.10 9.76 -1.12
N CYS A 383 14.07 10.81 -0.31
CA CYS A 383 14.88 12.01 -0.48
C CYS A 383 15.18 12.72 0.83
#